data_AF-A0A2Z6UU16-F1
#
_entry.id   AF-A0A2Z6UU16-F1
#
_cell.length_a   1.000
_cell.length_b   1.000
_cell.length_c   1.000
_cell.angle_alpha   90.00
_cell.angle_beta   90.00
_cell.angle_gamma   90.00
#
_symmetry.space_group_name_H-M   'P 1'
#
loop_
_entity.id
_entity.type
_entity.pdbx_description
1 polymer ?
#
loop_
_entity_poly.entity_id
_entity_poly.type
_entity_poly.pdbx_seq_one_letter_code
_entity_poly.pdbx_strand_id
1 'polypeptide(L)'
;MSDIAPHSSDLTQQLNQVLEYYFSEYYREKCYLGLVFQQGKRKMVQINVPAHDLPTLLQAKPSTGNDPDSGKNRPEVQGHTEEVKEYILKRIKQDKPWILGTLTANVDPEKIKLIDLARGLCLVVIGRGIKLDITDGQHRKRAIHELIRPLA
;
A
#
# COMPACT_ATOMS: atom_id res chain seq x y z
N MET A 1 -4.43 -13.82 -23.35
CA MET A 1 -4.41 -12.61 -22.50
C MET A 1 -2.96 -12.37 -22.15
N SER A 2 -2.25 -11.32 -22.57
CA SER A 2 -2.65 -9.99 -23.05
C SER A 2 -1.87 -9.58 -24.30
N ASP A 3 -2.57 -9.00 -25.28
CA ASP A 3 -1.93 -8.20 -26.34
C ASP A 3 -1.45 -6.88 -25.72
N ILE A 4 -0.24 -6.90 -25.15
CA ILE A 4 0.49 -5.66 -24.86
C ILE A 4 0.98 -5.20 -26.23
N ALA A 5 0.43 -4.09 -26.73
CA ALA A 5 0.87 -3.51 -27.99
C ALA A 5 2.41 -3.35 -27.97
N PRO A 6 3.11 -3.67 -29.06
CA PRO A 6 4.56 -3.49 -29.12
C PRO A 6 4.86 -2.00 -28.97
N HIS A 7 5.24 -1.61 -27.76
CA HIS A 7 5.81 -0.30 -27.49
C HIS A 7 7.16 -0.21 -28.22
N SER A 8 7.55 0.99 -28.68
CA SER A 8 8.90 1.15 -29.22
C SER A 8 9.91 0.77 -28.13
N SER A 9 10.83 -0.11 -28.48
CA SER A 9 11.88 -0.63 -27.59
C SER A 9 12.64 0.50 -26.90
N ASP A 10 12.88 1.59 -27.63
CA ASP A 10 13.74 2.70 -27.21
C ASP A 10 13.12 3.52 -26.09
N LEU A 11 11.81 3.82 -26.15
CA LEU A 11 11.12 4.55 -25.08
C LEU A 11 11.04 3.71 -23.79
N THR A 12 10.84 2.40 -23.95
CA THR A 12 10.83 1.47 -22.83
C THR A 12 12.21 1.41 -22.16
N GLN A 13 13.28 1.37 -22.97
CA GLN A 13 14.65 1.35 -22.47
C GLN A 13 15.02 2.65 -21.74
N GLN A 14 14.63 3.80 -22.27
CA GLN A 14 14.82 5.10 -21.60
C GLN A 14 14.09 5.17 -20.26
N LEU A 15 12.84 4.71 -20.21
CA LEU A 15 12.08 4.67 -18.96
C LEU A 15 12.75 3.75 -17.94
N ASN A 16 13.20 2.56 -18.36
CA ASN A 16 13.87 1.62 -17.49
C ASN A 16 15.18 2.20 -16.92
N GLN A 17 15.98 2.90 -17.72
CA GLN A 17 17.21 3.55 -17.25
C GLN A 17 16.92 4.58 -16.15
N VAL A 18 15.86 5.38 -16.30
CA VAL A 18 15.45 6.36 -15.28
C VAL A 18 15.00 5.64 -13.99
N LEU A 19 14.23 4.57 -14.10
CA LEU A 19 13.78 3.80 -12.94
C LEU A 19 14.93 3.08 -12.24
N GLU A 20 15.85 2.49 -12.99
CA GLU A 20 17.06 1.82 -12.48
C GLU A 20 17.97 2.79 -11.72
N TYR A 21 18.10 4.04 -12.19
CA TYR A 21 18.82 5.08 -11.47
C TYR A 21 18.24 5.28 -10.06
N TYR A 22 16.93 5.47 -9.95
CA TYR A 22 16.29 5.66 -8.65
C TYR A 22 16.34 4.40 -7.78
N PHE A 23 16.14 3.22 -8.36
CA PHE A 23 16.26 1.97 -7.59
C PHE A 23 17.69 1.76 -7.08
N SER A 24 18.70 2.24 -7.81
CA SER A 24 20.09 2.22 -7.36
C SER A 24 20.35 3.27 -6.27
N GLU A 25 19.85 4.50 -6.44
CA GLU A 25 19.97 5.58 -5.46
C GLU A 25 19.32 5.19 -4.12
N TYR A 26 18.16 4.55 -4.16
CA TYR A 26 17.37 4.14 -3.00
C TYR A 26 17.38 2.62 -2.77
N TYR A 27 18.47 1.93 -3.10
CA TYR A 27 18.52 0.45 -3.03
C TYR A 27 18.24 -0.15 -1.64
N ARG A 28 18.44 0.65 -0.58
CA ARG A 28 18.10 0.25 0.78
C ARG A 28 16.66 0.55 1.13
N GLU A 29 15.97 1.44 0.44
CA GLU A 29 14.63 1.85 0.81
C GLU A 29 13.56 1.03 0.10
N LYS A 30 12.31 1.21 0.52
CA LYS A 30 11.15 0.66 -0.18
C LYS A 30 10.65 1.66 -1.21
N CYS A 31 10.67 1.27 -2.48
CA CYS A 31 10.25 2.10 -3.59
C CYS A 31 8.96 1.56 -4.21
N TYR A 32 7.94 2.42 -4.31
CA TYR A 32 6.66 2.07 -4.92
C TYR A 32 6.27 3.12 -5.97
N LEU A 33 5.73 2.68 -7.10
CA LEU A 33 5.06 3.61 -8.01
C LEU A 33 3.76 4.08 -7.36
N GLY A 34 3.52 5.39 -7.39
CA GLY A 34 2.36 6.00 -6.77
C GLY A 34 1.66 7.05 -7.64
N LEU A 35 0.42 7.34 -7.26
CA LEU A 35 -0.40 8.41 -7.82
C LEU A 35 -0.60 9.50 -6.77
N VAL A 36 -0.27 10.73 -7.13
CA VAL A 36 -0.47 11.94 -6.33
C VAL A 36 -1.69 12.68 -6.87
N PHE A 37 -2.62 12.99 -5.98
CA PHE A 37 -3.80 13.78 -6.32
C PHE A 37 -4.26 14.61 -5.13
N GLN A 38 -5.16 15.56 -5.37
CA GLN A 38 -5.80 16.36 -4.33
C GLN A 38 -7.20 15.81 -4.06
N GLN A 39 -7.53 15.60 -2.79
CA GLN A 39 -8.88 15.27 -2.37
C GLN A 39 -9.32 16.27 -1.29
N GLY A 40 -10.27 17.14 -1.64
CA GLY A 40 -10.59 18.31 -0.83
C GLY A 40 -9.36 19.21 -0.67
N LYS A 41 -8.90 19.42 0.56
CA LYS A 41 -7.70 20.22 0.89
C LYS A 41 -6.47 19.35 1.21
N ARG A 42 -6.50 18.05 0.92
CA ARG A 42 -5.44 17.10 1.29
C ARG A 42 -4.73 16.57 0.05
N LYS A 43 -3.39 16.58 0.11
CA LYS A 43 -2.54 15.84 -0.83
C LYS A 43 -2.61 14.36 -0.48
N MET A 44 -3.08 13.56 -1.41
CA MET A 44 -3.20 12.11 -1.29
C MET A 44 -2.14 11.43 -2.14
N VAL A 45 -1.58 10.35 -1.61
CA VAL A 45 -0.66 9.47 -2.33
C VAL A 45 -1.22 8.06 -2.27
N GLN A 46 -1.50 7.47 -3.42
CA GLN A 46 -1.92 6.08 -3.54
C GLN A 46 -0.77 5.25 -4.08
N ILE A 47 -0.41 4.18 -3.37
CA ILE A 47 0.59 3.19 -3.79
C ILE A 47 -0.03 1.79 -3.76
N ASN A 48 0.46 0.92 -4.65
CA ASN A 48 0.21 -0.51 -4.56
C ASN A 48 1.41 -1.19 -3.90
N VAL A 49 1.15 -2.00 -2.88
CA VAL A 49 2.20 -2.63 -2.07
C VAL A 49 2.02 -4.15 -2.16
N PRO A 50 3.10 -4.93 -2.41
CA PRO A 50 3.05 -6.38 -2.33
C PRO A 50 2.55 -6.84 -0.96
N ALA A 51 1.77 -7.91 -0.92
CA ALA A 51 1.14 -8.35 0.32
C ALA A 51 2.17 -8.63 1.44
N HIS A 52 3.31 -9.22 1.10
CA HIS A 52 4.40 -9.55 2.02
C HIS A 52 5.07 -8.33 2.67
N ASP A 53 4.93 -7.13 2.07
CA ASP A 53 5.49 -5.90 2.61
C ASP A 53 4.59 -5.24 3.66
N LEU A 54 3.28 -5.56 3.67
CA LEU A 54 2.30 -4.93 4.56
C LEU A 54 2.63 -5.09 6.05
N PRO A 55 3.06 -6.27 6.57
CA PRO A 55 3.43 -6.41 7.98
C PRO A 55 4.56 -5.50 8.44
N THR A 56 5.52 -5.21 7.55
CA THR A 56 6.69 -4.38 7.87
C THR A 56 6.46 -2.91 7.57
N LEU A 57 5.53 -2.59 6.66
CA LEU A 57 5.17 -1.22 6.28
C LEU A 57 4.12 -0.59 7.21
N LEU A 58 3.24 -1.39 7.83
CA LEU A 58 2.06 -0.85 8.51
C LEU A 58 2.08 -1.09 10.02
N GLN A 59 1.75 -0.07 10.81
CA GLN A 59 1.46 -0.21 12.23
C GLN A 59 0.04 0.23 12.55
N ALA A 60 -0.60 -0.51 13.46
CA ALA A 60 -1.83 -0.04 14.07
C ALA A 60 -1.44 0.99 15.12
N LYS A 61 -2.13 2.13 15.15
CA LYS A 61 -1.95 3.09 16.23
C LYS A 61 -2.70 2.54 17.46
N PRO A 62 -2.06 2.36 18.63
CA PRO A 62 -2.76 1.90 19.82
C PRO A 62 -3.78 2.96 20.22
N SER A 63 -5.06 2.58 20.22
CA SER A 63 -6.19 3.41 20.60
C SER A 63 -6.39 3.34 22.12
N THR A 64 -5.64 4.16 22.87
CA THR A 64 -6.03 4.44 24.25
C THR A 64 -7.10 5.53 24.25
N GLY A 65 -8.38 5.12 24.27
CA GLY A 65 -9.52 6.01 24.44
C GLY A 65 -10.65 5.76 23.41
N ASN A 66 -11.78 5.25 23.90
CA ASN A 66 -13.01 5.09 23.13
C ASN A 66 -13.75 6.44 23.00
N ASP A 67 -13.35 7.28 22.05
CA ASP A 67 -14.14 8.43 21.63
C ASP A 67 -14.74 8.18 20.23
N PRO A 68 -16.07 7.93 20.11
CA PRO A 68 -16.74 7.67 18.85
C PRO A 68 -16.85 8.91 17.93
N ASP A 69 -16.73 10.12 18.46
CA ASP A 69 -16.73 11.37 17.66
C ASP A 69 -15.35 11.73 17.09
N SER A 70 -14.30 11.02 17.52
CA SER A 70 -12.94 11.26 17.05
C SER A 70 -12.70 10.84 15.59
N GLY A 71 -13.65 10.13 14.96
CA GLY A 71 -13.50 9.52 13.63
C GLY A 71 -12.37 8.48 13.55
N LYS A 72 -11.72 8.15 14.68
CA LYS A 72 -10.54 7.28 14.77
C LYS A 72 -10.85 5.87 15.24
N ASN A 73 -12.08 5.61 15.67
CA ASN A 73 -12.48 4.32 16.23
C ASN A 73 -13.88 3.95 15.75
N ARG A 74 -13.97 3.16 14.67
CA ARG A 74 -15.14 2.29 14.50
C ARG A 74 -14.87 1.04 15.34
N PRO A 75 -15.80 0.59 16.20
CA PRO A 75 -15.61 -0.65 16.95
C PRO A 75 -15.22 -1.78 16.00
N GLU A 76 -14.33 -2.68 16.45
CA GLU A 76 -14.04 -3.87 15.66
C GLU A 76 -15.36 -4.63 15.47
N VAL A 77 -15.85 -4.73 14.23
CA VAL A 77 -17.03 -5.52 13.95
C VAL A 77 -16.55 -6.97 13.99
N GLN A 78 -16.92 -7.67 15.07
CA GLN A 78 -16.62 -9.09 15.24
C GLN A 78 -16.99 -9.86 13.97
N GLY A 79 -16.04 -10.61 13.42
CA GLY A 79 -16.22 -11.40 12.20
C GLY A 79 -15.74 -10.75 10.90
N HIS A 80 -15.59 -9.43 10.82
CA HIS A 80 -15.21 -8.76 9.55
C HIS A 80 -13.78 -9.11 9.08
N THR A 81 -12.87 -9.37 10.02
CA THR A 81 -11.54 -9.91 9.71
C THR A 81 -11.63 -11.28 9.03
N GLU A 82 -12.51 -12.14 9.50
CA GLU A 82 -12.66 -13.50 8.97
C GLU A 82 -13.34 -13.47 7.59
N GLU A 83 -14.33 -12.59 7.38
CA GLU A 83 -14.93 -12.35 6.07
C GLU A 83 -13.90 -11.93 5.00
N VAL A 84 -13.00 -11.00 5.36
CA VAL A 84 -11.92 -10.56 4.46
C VAL A 84 -10.97 -11.71 4.15
N LYS A 85 -10.64 -12.51 5.16
CA LYS A 85 -9.75 -13.67 5.04
C LYS A 85 -10.36 -14.75 4.13
N GLU A 86 -11.62 -15.11 4.36
CA GLU A 86 -12.36 -16.06 3.53
C GLU A 86 -12.47 -15.60 2.08
N TYR A 87 -12.72 -14.30 1.85
CA TYR A 87 -12.72 -13.72 0.51
C TYR A 87 -11.37 -13.93 -0.19
N ILE A 88 -10.26 -13.61 0.47
CA ILE A 88 -8.91 -13.76 -0.10
C ILE A 88 -8.63 -15.25 -0.39
N LEU A 89 -8.89 -16.15 0.56
CA LEU A 89 -8.69 -17.59 0.40
C LEU A 89 -9.53 -18.17 -0.75
N LYS A 90 -10.79 -17.76 -0.87
CA LYS A 90 -11.67 -18.19 -1.98
C LYS A 90 -11.13 -17.78 -3.33
N ARG A 91 -10.56 -16.58 -3.45
CA ARG A 91 -9.98 -16.08 -4.70
C ARG A 91 -8.67 -16.79 -5.04
N ILE A 92 -7.80 -17.02 -4.05
CA ILE A 92 -6.56 -17.80 -4.21
C ILE A 92 -6.88 -19.22 -4.70
N LYS A 93 -7.80 -19.92 -4.05
CA LYS A 93 -8.22 -21.28 -4.45
C LYS A 93 -8.79 -21.36 -5.87
N GLN A 94 -9.31 -20.25 -6.38
CA GLN A 94 -9.90 -20.15 -7.72
C GLN A 94 -8.94 -19.57 -8.76
N ASP A 95 -7.67 -19.34 -8.41
CA ASP A 95 -6.67 -18.65 -9.24
C ASP A 95 -7.18 -17.30 -9.78
N LYS A 96 -7.93 -16.57 -8.94
CA LYS A 96 -8.52 -15.28 -9.30
C LYS A 96 -7.73 -14.13 -8.66
N PRO A 97 -7.49 -13.03 -9.40
CA PRO A 97 -7.00 -11.79 -8.81
C PRO A 97 -7.91 -11.37 -7.66
N TRP A 98 -7.33 -10.89 -6.57
CA TRP A 98 -8.08 -10.36 -5.42
C TRP A 98 -7.76 -8.88 -5.26
N ILE A 99 -8.80 -8.08 -5.10
CA ILE A 99 -8.69 -6.67 -4.76
C ILE A 99 -8.86 -6.56 -3.26
N LEU A 100 -7.82 -6.14 -2.57
CA LEU A 100 -7.96 -5.65 -1.21
C LEU A 100 -8.35 -4.17 -1.28
N GLY A 101 -9.41 -3.79 -0.57
CA GLY A 101 -9.80 -2.39 -0.47
C GLY A 101 -8.69 -1.52 0.11
N THR A 102 -8.67 -0.24 -0.27
CA THR A 102 -7.67 0.75 0.15
C THR A 102 -7.46 0.76 1.66
N LEU A 103 -6.19 0.75 2.07
CA LEU A 103 -5.78 1.06 3.44
C LEU A 103 -5.42 2.53 3.49
N THR A 104 -6.05 3.28 4.40
CA THR A 104 -5.74 4.70 4.56
C THR A 104 -4.78 4.85 5.72
N ALA A 105 -3.67 5.54 5.49
CA ALA A 105 -2.70 5.86 6.51
C ALA A 105 -2.42 7.36 6.52
N ASN A 106 -2.26 7.94 7.71
CA ASN A 106 -1.68 9.27 7.84
C ASN A 106 -0.17 9.10 7.95
N VAL A 107 0.55 9.87 7.14
CA VAL A 107 2.01 9.86 7.14
C VAL A 107 2.52 11.27 7.30
N ASP A 108 3.54 11.40 8.13
CA ASP A 108 4.33 12.62 8.22
C ASP A 108 5.06 12.82 6.88
N PRO A 109 4.89 13.96 6.18
CA PRO A 109 5.57 14.22 4.92
C PRO A 109 7.10 14.09 5.00
N GLU A 110 7.70 14.28 6.17
CA GLU A 110 9.15 14.13 6.36
C GLU A 110 9.61 12.66 6.34
N LYS A 111 8.68 11.71 6.52
CA LYS A 111 8.96 10.26 6.57
C LYS A 111 8.87 9.56 5.22
N ILE A 112 8.41 10.26 4.17
CA ILE A 112 8.32 9.72 2.82
C ILE A 112 8.86 10.73 1.81
N LYS A 113 9.57 10.25 0.79
CA LYS A 113 10.01 11.08 -0.33
C LYS A 113 9.16 10.78 -1.55
N LEU A 114 8.70 11.83 -2.22
CA LEU A 114 7.93 11.75 -3.45
C LEU A 114 8.77 12.33 -4.59
N ILE A 115 9.10 11.50 -5.57
CA ILE A 115 9.82 11.89 -6.77
C ILE A 115 8.81 11.98 -7.90
N ASP A 116 8.53 13.18 -8.38
CA ASP A 116 7.58 13.38 -9.48
C ASP A 116 8.14 12.78 -10.78
N LEU A 117 7.32 12.00 -11.48
CA LEU A 117 7.67 11.40 -12.77
C LEU A 117 6.94 12.14 -13.90
N ALA A 118 5.60 12.14 -13.87
CA ALA A 118 4.77 12.87 -14.82
C ALA A 118 3.29 12.83 -14.44
N ARG A 119 2.57 13.96 -14.60
CA ARG A 119 1.09 14.01 -14.55
C ARG A 119 0.48 13.35 -13.30
N GLY A 120 1.13 13.53 -12.15
CA GLY A 120 0.70 12.92 -10.88
C GLY A 120 1.22 11.50 -10.65
N LEU A 121 1.92 10.88 -11.60
CA LEU A 121 2.73 9.69 -11.33
C LEU A 121 3.98 10.10 -10.56
N CYS A 122 4.31 9.34 -9.53
CA CYS A 122 5.50 9.56 -8.72
C CYS A 122 6.15 8.23 -8.31
N LEU A 123 7.44 8.26 -8.00
CA LEU A 123 8.08 7.24 -7.20
C LEU A 123 8.00 7.64 -5.72
N VAL A 124 7.45 6.74 -4.90
CA VAL A 124 7.32 6.90 -3.46
C VAL A 124 8.42 6.09 -2.79
N VAL A 125 9.30 6.78 -2.08
CA VAL A 125 10.41 6.18 -1.34
C VAL A 125 10.09 6.24 0.15
N ILE A 126 10.09 5.07 0.80
CA ILE A 126 9.78 4.91 2.22
C ILE A 126 10.99 4.30 2.92
N GLY A 127 11.46 5.00 3.95
CA GLY A 127 12.60 4.59 4.76
C GLY A 127 12.44 3.20 5.37
N ARG A 128 13.51 2.38 5.41
CA ARG A 128 13.50 1.13 6.20
C ARG A 128 13.17 1.43 7.66
N GLY A 129 12.22 0.66 8.21
CA GLY A 129 11.76 0.83 9.59
C GLY A 129 10.71 1.91 9.78
N ILE A 130 10.42 2.73 8.76
CA ILE A 130 9.25 3.62 8.79
C ILE A 130 8.00 2.76 8.69
N LYS A 131 7.12 2.94 9.67
CA LYS A 131 5.80 2.33 9.68
C LYS A 131 4.74 3.41 9.48
N LEU A 132 3.79 3.13 8.60
CA LEU A 132 2.66 4.00 8.31
C LEU A 132 1.54 3.70 9.31
N ASP A 133 1.01 4.77 9.94
CA ASP A 133 -0.09 4.68 10.88
C ASP A 133 -1.40 4.51 10.11
N ILE A 134 -1.95 3.29 10.14
CA ILE A 134 -3.27 3.05 9.54
C ILE A 134 -4.32 3.83 10.34
N THR A 135 -5.13 4.63 9.66
CA THR A 135 -6.28 5.35 10.22
C THR A 135 -7.61 4.68 9.88
N ASP A 136 -7.66 3.90 8.80
CA ASP A 136 -8.79 3.07 8.42
C ASP A 136 -8.33 1.79 7.68
N GLY A 137 -9.06 0.69 7.86
CA GLY A 137 -8.74 -0.62 7.27
C GLY A 137 -7.99 -1.60 8.19
N GLN A 138 -8.03 -1.40 9.52
CA GLN A 138 -7.34 -2.27 10.50
C GLN A 138 -7.75 -3.75 10.37
N HIS A 139 -9.04 -4.05 10.19
CA HIS A 139 -9.53 -5.42 9.97
C HIS A 139 -8.87 -6.09 8.75
N ARG A 140 -8.70 -5.33 7.66
CA ARG A 140 -8.06 -5.83 6.43
C ARG A 140 -6.58 -6.12 6.65
N LYS A 141 -5.88 -5.23 7.37
CA LYS A 141 -4.47 -5.46 7.76
C LYS A 141 -4.33 -6.75 8.58
N ARG A 142 -5.21 -6.95 9.57
CA ARG A 142 -5.20 -8.13 10.44
C ARG A 142 -5.44 -9.41 9.64
N ALA A 143 -6.46 -9.43 8.77
CA ALA A 143 -6.78 -10.57 7.93
C ALA A 143 -5.59 -10.99 7.04
N ILE A 144 -4.91 -10.03 6.41
CA ILE A 144 -3.74 -10.31 5.57
C ILE A 144 -2.57 -10.83 6.40
N HIS A 145 -2.31 -10.22 7.55
CA HIS A 145 -1.22 -10.64 8.40
C HIS A 145 -1.43 -12.07 8.93
N GLU A 146 -2.67 -12.44 9.27
CA GLU A 146 -3.02 -13.82 9.64
C GLU A 146 -2.89 -14.80 8.46
N LEU A 147 -3.08 -14.35 7.22
CA LEU A 147 -2.88 -15.16 6.00
C LEU A 147 -1.41 -15.35 5.60
N ILE A 148 -0.57 -14.35 5.84
CA ILE A 148 0.85 -14.37 5.44
C ILE A 148 1.72 -15.03 6.50
N ARG A 149 1.31 -14.99 7.78
CA ARG A 149 2.04 -15.66 8.85
C ARG A 149 2.03 -17.17 8.57
N PRO A 150 3.18 -17.87 8.61
CA PRO A 150 3.20 -19.32 8.49
C PRO A 150 2.28 -19.91 9.56
N LEU A 151 1.42 -20.84 9.16
CA LEU A 151 0.83 -21.78 10.10
C LEU A 151 2.00 -22.51 10.75
N ALA A 152 2.25 -22.21 12.02
CA ALA A 152 3.16 -23.01 12.84
C ALA A 152 2.60 -24.42 13.01
#